data_AF-A0A957PV61-F1
#
_entry.id   AF-A0A957PV61-F1
#
_cell.length_a   1.000
_cell.length_b   1.000
_cell.length_c   1.000
_cell.angle_alpha   90.00
_cell.angle_beta   90.00
_cell.angle_gamma   90.00
#
_symmetry.space_group_name_H-M   'P 1'
#
loop_
_entity.id
_entity.type
_entity.pdbx_description
1 polymer ?
#
loop_
_entity_poly.entity_id
_entity_poly.type
_entity_poly.pdbx_seq_one_letter_code
_entity_poly.pdbx_strand_id
1 'polypeptide(L)'
;MLRRLLSLALLVSFLLLPQAGGSVTAATAPSRYNAPQIPAAWGDATVAVWNSNTNTPSFVSGNIPLGTAVRSASADLAVRAQNFLTAEGAVFGISDATVELAAVKRVDDPLGLHHVVFQQIYQGIPVYNAEFRVHMNAAGDTVVAMSSGFVPNLSLSTVTATYRAEAAVARAQGLLPGGVLVEPAQLQVYAGAGSSISAVGARLSWIVTLYDAALPARNIYVVDAGNNQVIDLIETLHETGMADRTPAVKRTSRVAIAPLYQTSSASLQTHDAKGGRTLPGALVREDDDPAVGDRDADNAHDFARAVFRYFFNTHNRDSFDGQGATIISTVHYGRNYMNAFWDGKQMVYGDGFAVRDVVAHELTHAVTTHTADLEYRWQSGALNESFSDIFGVMVDRDDWLVGEDLSSSALGGREAIRDMANPARFGQPAH
;
A
#
# COMPACT_ATOMS: atom_id res chain seq x y z
N MET A 1 -4.82 -25.46 -36.88
CA MET A 1 -4.32 -24.28 -37.64
C MET A 1 -4.36 -23.07 -36.71
N LEU A 2 -3.16 -22.59 -36.35
CA LEU A 2 -2.84 -21.57 -35.34
C LEU A 2 -3.49 -20.20 -35.59
N ARG A 3 -4.04 -19.58 -34.54
CA ARG A 3 -4.09 -18.11 -34.39
C ARG A 3 -3.76 -17.68 -32.95
N ARG A 4 -2.48 -17.36 -32.78
CA ARG A 4 -1.85 -16.23 -32.06
C ARG A 4 -2.34 -15.89 -30.64
N LEU A 5 -1.58 -16.38 -29.66
CA LEU A 5 -1.22 -15.70 -28.42
C LEU A 5 -0.36 -14.46 -28.76
N LEU A 6 -0.69 -13.28 -28.22
CA LEU A 6 0.26 -12.18 -28.07
C LEU A 6 0.69 -12.14 -26.61
N SER A 7 1.87 -12.72 -26.35
CA SER A 7 2.64 -12.48 -25.14
C SER A 7 3.48 -11.23 -25.37
N LEU A 8 3.26 -10.18 -24.58
CA LEU A 8 4.09 -8.98 -24.61
C LEU A 8 5.38 -9.25 -23.80
N ALA A 9 6.36 -9.88 -24.44
CA ALA A 9 7.72 -9.97 -23.91
C ALA A 9 8.52 -8.78 -24.43
N LEU A 10 8.87 -7.83 -23.56
CA LEU A 10 9.80 -6.76 -23.88
C LEU A 10 11.23 -7.34 -23.88
N LEU A 11 11.75 -7.64 -25.06
CA LEU A 11 13.11 -8.11 -25.26
C LEU A 11 14.08 -6.93 -25.16
N VAL A 12 14.88 -6.87 -24.09
CA VAL A 12 16.02 -5.93 -24.01
C VAL A 12 17.23 -6.59 -24.69
N SER A 13 17.54 -6.12 -25.90
CA SER A 13 18.70 -6.56 -26.68
C SER A 13 20.00 -6.00 -26.08
N PHE A 14 20.80 -6.83 -25.43
CA PHE A 14 22.19 -6.49 -25.11
C PHE A 14 23.05 -6.61 -26.38
N LEU A 15 23.47 -5.47 -26.95
CA LEU A 15 24.55 -5.44 -27.92
C LEU A 15 25.89 -5.61 -27.19
N LEU A 16 26.53 -6.76 -27.42
CA LEU A 16 27.92 -7.03 -27.08
C LEU A 16 28.85 -6.16 -27.94
N LEU A 17 29.46 -5.13 -27.34
CA LEU A 17 30.63 -4.45 -27.89
C LEU A 17 31.91 -5.13 -27.37
N PRO A 18 32.97 -5.26 -28.20
CA PRO A 18 34.19 -5.95 -27.83
C PRO A 18 34.97 -5.17 -26.77
N GLN A 19 35.41 -5.88 -25.73
CA GLN A 19 36.25 -5.31 -24.67
C GLN A 19 37.65 -5.00 -25.18
N ALA A 20 37.97 -3.70 -25.29
CA ALA A 20 39.34 -3.23 -25.35
C ALA A 20 39.89 -3.16 -23.92
N GLY A 21 40.91 -3.97 -23.63
CA GLY A 21 41.61 -3.99 -22.35
C GLY A 21 42.31 -2.66 -22.08
N GLY A 22 41.79 -1.91 -21.11
CA GLY A 22 42.47 -0.82 -20.44
C GLY A 22 42.34 -1.05 -18.94
N SER A 23 43.45 -1.18 -18.24
CA SER A 23 43.49 -1.25 -16.77
C SER A 23 42.97 0.06 -16.18
N VAL A 24 41.67 0.11 -15.90
CA VAL A 24 41.07 1.17 -15.09
C VAL A 24 41.47 0.87 -13.66
N THR A 25 42.41 1.63 -13.12
CA THR A 25 42.60 1.71 -11.67
C THR A 25 41.25 1.99 -11.06
N ALA A 26 40.75 1.08 -10.22
CA ALA A 26 39.50 1.25 -9.51
C ALA A 26 39.54 2.62 -8.84
N ALA A 27 38.79 3.58 -9.39
CA ALA A 27 38.53 4.81 -8.69
C ALA A 27 37.87 4.38 -7.39
N THR A 28 38.59 4.59 -6.28
CA THR A 28 38.05 4.48 -4.93
C THR A 28 36.68 5.13 -4.95
N ALA A 29 35.64 4.37 -4.58
CA ALA A 29 34.31 4.91 -4.42
C ALA A 29 34.42 6.23 -3.64
N PRO A 30 33.80 7.34 -4.11
CA PRO A 30 33.85 8.58 -3.36
C PRO A 30 33.42 8.30 -1.93
N SER A 31 34.18 8.82 -0.95
CA SER A 31 33.90 8.60 0.46
C SER A 31 32.44 8.95 0.78
N ARG A 32 31.87 8.35 1.83
CA ARG A 32 30.52 8.61 2.35
C ARG A 32 30.39 10.07 2.87
N TYR A 33 30.53 11.04 1.97
CA TYR A 33 30.78 12.45 2.26
C TYR A 33 29.56 13.10 2.95
N ASN A 34 29.74 13.37 4.24
CA ASN A 34 28.99 14.33 5.07
C ASN A 34 27.46 14.16 5.11
N ALA A 35 26.97 12.98 5.51
CA ALA A 35 25.63 12.94 6.11
C ALA A 35 25.60 13.90 7.33
N PRO A 36 24.57 14.77 7.48
CA PRO A 36 24.41 15.60 8.67
C PRO A 36 24.59 14.75 9.93
N GLN A 37 25.37 15.22 10.90
CA GLN A 37 25.45 14.48 12.16
C GLN A 37 24.13 14.63 12.91
N ILE A 38 23.66 13.56 13.55
CA ILE A 38 22.53 13.66 14.47
C ILE A 38 22.89 14.68 15.55
N PRO A 39 22.03 15.67 15.84
CA PRO A 39 22.34 16.68 16.84
C PRO A 39 22.62 16.03 18.19
N ALA A 40 23.74 16.39 18.81
CA ALA A 40 24.10 15.88 20.14
C ALA A 40 23.01 16.15 21.19
N ALA A 41 22.22 17.22 20.99
CA ALA A 41 21.09 17.59 21.82
C ALA A 41 19.95 16.55 21.83
N TRP A 42 19.88 15.66 20.83
CA TRP A 42 18.89 14.58 20.77
C TRP A 42 19.26 13.41 21.69
N GLY A 43 20.50 13.40 22.22
CA GLY A 43 20.98 12.43 23.20
C GLY A 43 21.59 11.18 22.57
N ASP A 44 22.54 10.57 23.30
CA ASP A 44 23.41 9.49 22.83
C ASP A 44 22.69 8.18 22.46
N ALA A 45 21.46 7.99 22.96
CA ALA A 45 20.63 6.83 22.65
C ALA A 45 19.85 6.97 21.33
N THR A 46 19.96 8.10 20.63
CA THR A 46 19.26 8.33 19.37
C THR A 46 19.83 7.47 18.26
N VAL A 47 18.95 6.72 17.60
CA VAL A 47 19.29 5.86 16.46
C VAL A 47 18.67 6.45 15.20
N ALA A 48 19.47 6.52 14.12
CA ALA A 48 19.02 6.98 12.82
C ALA A 48 19.32 5.96 11.72
N VAL A 49 18.32 5.72 10.88
CA VAL A 49 18.43 4.97 9.62
C VAL A 49 18.51 5.98 8.48
N TRP A 50 19.51 5.81 7.63
CA TRP A 50 19.83 6.76 6.56
C TRP A 50 19.30 6.30 5.21
N ASN A 51 18.76 7.23 4.44
CA ASN A 51 18.45 7.03 3.03
C ASN A 51 19.65 7.50 2.18
N SER A 52 20.26 6.57 1.45
CA SER A 52 21.43 6.86 0.62
C SER A 52 21.15 7.74 -0.59
N ASN A 53 19.90 7.80 -1.06
CA ASN A 53 19.53 8.58 -2.25
C ASN A 53 19.35 10.06 -1.92
N THR A 54 18.78 10.36 -0.75
CA THR A 54 18.55 11.73 -0.28
C THR A 54 19.66 12.25 0.61
N ASN A 55 20.52 11.35 1.13
CA ASN A 55 21.54 11.64 2.14
C ASN A 55 20.95 12.28 3.41
N THR A 56 19.72 11.87 3.77
CA THR A 56 18.99 12.31 4.96
C THR A 56 18.48 11.09 5.74
N PRO A 57 18.15 11.22 7.04
CA PRO A 57 17.55 10.10 7.77
C PRO A 57 16.15 9.80 7.24
N SER A 58 15.85 8.52 7.00
CA SER A 58 14.49 8.03 6.71
C SER A 58 13.74 7.64 7.98
N PHE A 59 14.46 7.30 9.05
CA PHE A 59 13.88 7.01 10.35
C PHE A 59 14.81 7.45 11.47
N VAL A 60 14.24 8.02 12.53
CA VAL A 60 14.96 8.36 13.76
C VAL A 60 14.13 7.87 14.94
N SER A 61 14.77 7.29 15.95
CA SER A 61 14.13 6.93 17.21
C SER A 61 15.01 7.32 18.38
N GLY A 62 14.40 7.69 19.50
CA GLY A 62 15.11 8.14 20.69
C GLY A 62 14.15 8.73 21.72
N ASN A 63 14.70 9.41 22.73
CA ASN A 63 13.91 10.21 23.67
C ASN A 63 14.33 11.66 23.49
N ILE A 64 13.81 12.31 22.44
CA ILE A 64 14.26 13.62 22.00
C ILE A 64 13.35 14.69 22.64
N PRO A 65 13.80 15.39 23.69
CA PRO A 65 12.95 16.33 24.40
C PRO A 65 12.62 17.54 23.52
N LEU A 66 11.36 17.98 23.53
CA LEU A 66 11.00 19.25 22.91
C LEU A 66 11.61 20.40 23.73
N GLY A 67 12.29 21.32 23.05
CA GLY A 67 12.80 22.53 23.68
C GLY A 67 11.69 23.30 24.39
N THR A 68 12.00 23.96 25.52
CA THR A 68 11.01 24.67 26.34
C THR A 68 10.19 25.68 25.52
N ALA A 69 10.83 26.40 24.60
CA ALA A 69 10.14 27.33 23.70
C ALA A 69 9.05 26.65 22.85
N VAL A 70 9.34 25.48 22.27
CA VAL A 70 8.39 24.67 21.48
C VAL A 70 7.21 24.22 22.36
N ARG A 71 7.50 23.72 23.57
CA ARG A 71 6.48 23.24 24.51
C ARG A 71 5.56 24.35 25.00
N SER A 72 6.10 25.54 25.26
CA SER A 72 5.32 26.69 25.75
C SER A 72 4.56 27.44 24.66
N ALA A 73 4.97 27.30 23.38
CA ALA A 73 4.38 28.07 22.29
C ALA A 73 2.94 27.67 21.97
N SER A 74 2.55 26.41 22.18
CA SER A 74 1.18 25.95 21.96
C SER A 74 0.86 24.68 22.77
N ALA A 75 -0.40 24.51 23.16
CA ALA A 75 -0.92 23.25 23.67
C ALA A 75 -1.32 22.29 22.53
N ASP A 76 -1.46 22.79 21.31
CA ASP A 76 -1.76 21.98 20.14
C ASP A 76 -0.52 21.17 19.71
N LEU A 77 -0.65 19.85 19.72
CA LEU A 77 0.41 18.91 19.41
C LEU A 77 0.85 18.98 17.93
N ALA A 78 -0.05 19.30 17.00
CA ALA A 78 0.33 19.51 15.62
C ALA A 78 1.22 20.75 15.48
N VAL A 79 0.90 21.82 16.20
CA VAL A 79 1.72 23.04 16.26
C VAL A 79 3.06 22.76 16.95
N ARG A 80 3.10 21.96 18.01
CA ARG A 80 4.36 21.55 18.65
C ARG A 80 5.26 20.75 17.70
N ALA A 81 4.69 19.77 17.00
CA ALA A 81 5.43 18.98 16.02
C ALA A 81 5.95 19.87 14.88
N GLN A 82 5.14 20.80 14.37
CA GLN A 82 5.54 21.76 13.35
C GLN A 82 6.70 22.64 13.83
N ASN A 83 6.60 23.21 15.04
CA ASN A 83 7.64 24.05 15.63
C ASN A 83 8.93 23.27 15.92
N PHE A 84 8.81 22.00 16.31
CA PHE A 84 9.96 21.11 16.44
C PHE A 84 10.66 20.94 15.08
N LEU A 85 9.92 20.66 14.01
CA LEU A 85 10.48 20.54 12.66
C LEU A 85 11.05 21.86 12.13
N THR A 86 10.50 23.01 12.51
CA THR A 86 11.11 24.32 12.20
C THR A 86 12.49 24.48 12.87
N ALA A 87 12.65 23.98 14.10
CA ALA A 87 13.92 24.09 14.83
C ALA A 87 14.95 23.02 14.41
N GLU A 88 14.49 21.80 14.16
CA GLU A 88 15.34 20.61 14.09
C GLU A 88 15.30 19.91 12.71
N GLY A 89 14.41 20.33 11.82
CA GLY A 89 14.14 19.69 10.53
C GLY A 89 15.28 19.75 9.51
N ALA A 90 16.27 20.62 9.72
CA ALA A 90 17.43 20.76 8.83
C ALA A 90 18.21 19.44 8.67
N VAL A 91 18.19 18.55 9.68
CA VAL A 91 18.78 17.20 9.60
C VAL A 91 18.16 16.35 8.49
N PHE A 92 16.88 16.60 8.18
CA PHE A 92 16.13 15.92 7.12
C PHE A 92 16.17 16.69 5.79
N GLY A 93 16.96 17.77 5.72
CA GLY A 93 17.03 18.66 4.56
C GLY A 93 15.83 19.60 4.41
N ILE A 94 15.03 19.75 5.47
CA ILE A 94 13.93 20.73 5.53
C ILE A 94 14.56 22.11 5.75
N SER A 95 14.26 23.06 4.87
CA SER A 95 14.77 24.43 4.93
C SER A 95 13.80 25.37 5.65
N ASP A 96 12.50 25.21 5.39
CA ASP A 96 11.43 25.94 6.07
C ASP A 96 10.21 25.04 6.24
N ALA A 97 10.11 24.43 7.42
CA ALA A 97 9.00 23.53 7.74
C ALA A 97 7.62 24.21 7.63
N THR A 98 7.52 25.54 7.77
CA THR A 98 6.22 26.24 7.73
C THR A 98 5.67 26.39 6.31
N VAL A 99 6.52 26.25 5.30
CA VAL A 99 6.16 26.33 3.89
C VAL A 99 6.24 24.95 3.23
N GLU A 100 7.21 24.13 3.63
CA GLU A 100 7.50 22.85 3.02
C GLU A 100 6.70 21.68 3.62
N LEU A 101 6.00 21.89 4.74
CA LEU A 101 5.21 20.87 5.40
C LEU A 101 3.81 21.38 5.72
N ALA A 102 2.81 20.60 5.35
CA ALA A 102 1.42 20.82 5.74
C ALA A 102 0.95 19.66 6.62
N ALA A 103 0.49 19.93 7.85
CA ALA A 103 -0.10 18.90 8.70
C ALA A 103 -1.41 18.40 8.08
N VAL A 104 -1.46 17.11 7.73
CA VAL A 104 -2.62 16.49 7.04
C VAL A 104 -3.38 15.51 7.92
N LYS A 105 -2.74 14.96 8.96
CA LYS A 105 -3.36 13.99 9.86
C LYS A 105 -2.76 14.07 11.25
N ARG A 106 -3.62 13.93 12.25
CA ARG A 106 -3.22 13.64 13.64
C ARG A 106 -3.93 12.38 14.11
N VAL A 107 -3.20 11.48 14.75
CA VAL A 107 -3.74 10.25 15.35
C VAL A 107 -3.16 10.11 16.76
N ASP A 108 -4.01 9.82 17.72
CA ASP A 108 -3.59 9.41 19.06
C ASP A 108 -3.78 7.88 19.15
N ASP A 109 -2.74 7.14 19.53
CA ASP A 109 -2.79 5.68 19.57
C ASP A 109 -3.21 5.12 20.96
N PRO A 110 -3.58 3.83 21.06
CA PRO A 110 -3.96 3.22 22.32
C PRO A 110 -2.84 3.14 23.37
N LEU A 111 -1.57 3.33 22.98
CA LEU A 111 -0.42 3.42 23.89
C LEU A 111 -0.25 4.84 24.45
N GLY A 112 -1.09 5.78 24.01
CA GLY A 112 -1.05 7.19 24.38
C GLY A 112 -0.05 8.00 23.57
N LEU A 113 0.55 7.47 22.51
CA LEU A 113 1.43 8.25 21.64
C LEU A 113 0.61 9.15 20.73
N HIS A 114 1.20 10.29 20.39
CA HIS A 114 0.62 11.27 19.48
C HIS A 114 1.39 11.25 18.16
N HIS A 115 0.68 11.09 17.06
CA HIS A 115 1.24 11.01 15.71
C HIS A 115 0.76 12.20 14.90
N VAL A 116 1.69 12.95 14.31
CA VAL A 116 1.39 14.03 13.38
C VAL A 116 2.02 13.70 12.05
N VAL A 117 1.21 13.65 11.00
CA VAL A 117 1.63 13.40 9.61
C VAL A 117 1.59 14.72 8.86
N PHE A 118 2.69 15.02 8.19
CA PHE A 118 2.88 16.17 7.34
C PHE A 118 3.07 15.72 5.89
N GLN A 119 2.35 16.36 4.97
CA GLN A 119 2.59 16.25 3.54
C GLN A 119 3.68 17.24 3.15
N GLN A 120 4.71 16.81 2.41
CA GLN A 120 5.69 17.71 1.82
C GLN A 120 5.04 18.56 0.72
N ILE A 121 5.30 19.86 0.75
CA ILE A 121 4.85 20.86 -0.22
C ILE A 121 6.07 21.51 -0.89
N TYR A 122 6.09 21.55 -2.21
CA TYR A 122 7.07 22.27 -3.00
C TYR A 122 6.39 23.41 -3.75
N GLN A 123 6.65 24.65 -3.33
CA GLN A 123 6.06 25.87 -3.94
C GLN A 123 4.52 25.79 -4.11
N GLY A 124 3.83 25.25 -3.10
CA GLY A 124 2.37 25.08 -3.10
C GLY A 124 1.86 23.80 -3.77
N ILE A 125 2.74 22.99 -4.35
CA ILE A 125 2.38 21.70 -4.98
C ILE A 125 2.78 20.54 -4.05
N PRO A 126 1.89 19.59 -3.74
CA PRO A 126 2.25 18.43 -2.94
C PRO A 126 3.25 17.54 -3.68
N VAL A 127 4.19 16.96 -2.93
CA VAL A 127 5.16 15.99 -3.45
C VAL A 127 4.60 14.58 -3.27
N TYR A 128 4.50 13.82 -4.36
CA TYR A 128 3.87 12.50 -4.37
C TYR A 128 4.54 11.54 -3.40
N ASN A 129 3.74 10.94 -2.51
CA ASN A 129 4.14 9.95 -1.51
C ASN A 129 5.30 10.42 -0.59
N ALA A 130 5.46 11.74 -0.42
CA ALA A 130 6.50 12.33 0.42
C ALA A 130 5.89 12.90 1.69
N GLU A 131 5.77 12.03 2.69
CA GLU A 131 5.26 12.40 4.02
C GLU A 131 6.37 12.44 5.07
N PHE A 132 6.16 13.26 6.10
CA PHE A 132 6.96 13.29 7.30
C PHE A 132 6.07 13.01 8.51
N ARG A 133 6.50 12.11 9.39
CA ARG A 133 5.72 11.71 10.57
C ARG A 133 6.50 11.96 11.84
N VAL A 134 5.87 12.62 12.81
CA VAL A 134 6.41 12.87 14.14
C VAL A 134 5.59 12.09 15.16
N HIS A 135 6.25 11.26 15.95
CA HIS A 135 5.65 10.47 17.03
C HIS A 135 6.10 11.06 18.37
N MET A 136 5.17 11.49 19.20
CA MET A 136 5.43 12.05 20.53
C MET A 136 4.87 11.15 21.63
N ASN A 137 5.48 11.21 22.80
CA ASN A 137 4.99 10.54 24.01
C ASN A 137 3.62 11.09 24.46
N ALA A 138 2.99 10.43 25.44
CA ALA A 138 1.69 10.82 25.99
C ALA A 138 1.63 12.21 26.64
N ALA A 139 2.78 12.77 27.03
CA ALA A 139 2.85 14.15 27.52
C ALA A 139 2.90 15.19 26.38
N GLY A 140 3.15 14.75 25.13
CA GLY A 140 3.34 15.62 23.99
C GLY A 140 4.55 16.53 24.11
N ASP A 141 5.58 16.08 24.83
CA ASP A 141 6.75 16.88 25.21
C ASP A 141 8.09 16.24 24.82
N THR A 142 8.06 15.01 24.28
CA THR A 142 9.22 14.28 23.80
C THR A 142 8.88 13.61 22.47
N VAL A 143 9.71 13.78 21.44
CA VAL A 143 9.66 12.99 20.21
C VAL A 143 10.30 11.63 20.48
N VAL A 144 9.53 10.56 20.27
CA VAL A 144 9.98 9.17 20.44
C VAL A 144 10.44 8.54 19.13
N ALA A 145 9.88 8.98 18.00
CA ALA A 145 10.29 8.56 16.68
C ALA A 145 9.91 9.58 15.61
N MET A 146 10.61 9.53 14.49
CA MET A 146 10.31 10.25 13.26
C MET A 146 10.49 9.34 12.06
N SER A 147 9.57 9.40 11.11
CA SER A 147 9.66 8.71 9.82
C SER A 147 9.61 9.74 8.70
N SER A 148 10.52 9.67 7.74
CA SER A 148 10.69 10.69 6.70
C SER A 148 10.77 10.07 5.31
N GLY A 149 9.78 10.40 4.48
CA GLY A 149 9.83 10.32 3.01
C GLY A 149 10.17 11.67 2.36
N PHE A 150 10.60 12.67 3.14
CA PHE A 150 10.88 14.02 2.63
C PHE A 150 11.99 13.99 1.56
N VAL A 151 11.75 14.67 0.44
CA VAL A 151 12.67 14.77 -0.69
C VAL A 151 13.38 16.13 -0.64
N PRO A 152 14.62 16.21 -0.14
CA PRO A 152 15.34 17.48 -0.01
C PRO A 152 15.87 17.96 -1.37
N ASN A 153 16.20 19.25 -1.45
CA ASN A 153 16.87 19.86 -2.62
C ASN A 153 16.09 19.73 -3.94
N LEU A 154 14.75 19.71 -3.88
CA LEU A 154 13.92 19.82 -5.08
C LEU A 154 14.19 21.16 -5.79
N SER A 155 14.34 21.11 -7.12
CA SER A 155 14.62 22.28 -7.94
C SER A 155 14.02 22.11 -9.33
N LEU A 156 12.69 22.22 -9.41
CA LEU A 156 11.97 22.18 -10.68
C LEU A 156 12.11 23.52 -11.41
N SER A 157 12.21 23.48 -12.74
CA SER A 157 12.27 24.68 -13.58
C SER A 157 10.95 25.45 -13.65
N THR A 158 9.83 24.80 -13.33
CA THR A 158 8.49 25.38 -13.29
C THR A 158 7.57 24.54 -12.40
N VAL A 159 6.60 25.18 -11.77
CA VAL A 159 5.45 24.55 -11.09
C VAL A 159 4.13 24.79 -11.81
N THR A 160 4.18 25.38 -13.00
CA THR A 160 3.03 25.58 -13.88
C THR A 160 2.95 24.44 -14.88
N ALA A 161 1.83 23.71 -14.87
CA ALA A 161 1.56 22.65 -15.84
C ALA A 161 1.33 23.25 -17.24
N THR A 162 2.04 22.72 -18.24
CA THR A 162 1.81 23.08 -19.65
C THR A 162 0.56 22.38 -20.19
N TYR A 163 0.39 21.11 -19.85
CA TYR A 163 -0.77 20.30 -20.20
C TYR A 163 -1.74 20.24 -19.02
N ARG A 164 -3.04 20.36 -19.31
CA ARG A 164 -4.10 20.29 -18.30
C ARG A 164 -4.41 18.84 -17.92
N ALA A 165 -5.09 18.67 -16.78
CA ALA A 165 -5.54 17.39 -16.26
C ALA A 165 -6.25 16.53 -17.32
N GLU A 166 -7.13 17.12 -18.13
CA GLU A 166 -7.92 16.37 -19.13
C GLU A 166 -7.03 15.74 -20.20
N ALA A 167 -5.93 16.39 -20.58
CA ALA A 167 -4.97 15.86 -21.55
C ALA A 167 -4.18 14.69 -20.96
N ALA A 168 -3.87 14.73 -19.66
CA ALA A 168 -3.21 13.66 -18.93
C ALA A 168 -4.15 12.46 -18.74
N VAL A 169 -5.42 12.69 -18.38
CA VAL A 169 -6.44 11.64 -18.29
C VAL A 169 -6.63 10.96 -19.65
N ALA A 170 -6.77 11.74 -20.73
CA ALA A 170 -6.89 11.17 -22.07
C ALA A 170 -5.64 10.38 -22.49
N ARG A 171 -4.45 10.81 -22.05
CA ARG A 171 -3.20 10.07 -22.29
C ARG A 171 -3.22 8.72 -21.55
N ALA A 172 -3.58 8.70 -20.28
CA ALA A 172 -3.66 7.48 -19.48
C ALA A 172 -4.72 6.50 -20.04
N GLN A 173 -5.91 6.99 -20.39
CA GLN A 173 -6.96 6.18 -21.03
C GLN A 173 -6.58 5.67 -22.42
N GLY A 174 -5.64 6.33 -23.10
CA GLY A 174 -5.04 5.82 -24.33
C GLY A 174 -4.17 4.58 -24.12
N LEU A 175 -3.58 4.43 -22.93
CA LEU A 175 -2.83 3.22 -22.52
C LEU A 175 -3.75 2.15 -21.94
N LEU A 176 -4.86 2.55 -21.31
CA LEU A 176 -5.89 1.66 -20.79
C LEU A 176 -7.26 1.95 -21.45
N PRO A 177 -7.51 1.42 -22.66
CA PRO A 177 -8.81 1.58 -23.30
C PRO A 177 -9.93 1.02 -22.43
N GLY A 178 -10.88 1.86 -22.05
CA GLY A 178 -11.98 1.50 -21.14
C GLY A 178 -11.69 1.76 -19.66
N GLY A 179 -10.51 2.27 -19.31
CA GLY A 179 -10.18 2.70 -17.96
C GLY A 179 -11.09 3.82 -17.46
N VAL A 180 -11.72 3.60 -16.31
CA VAL A 180 -12.65 4.56 -15.69
C VAL A 180 -11.88 5.43 -14.70
N LEU A 181 -11.97 6.75 -14.85
CA LEU A 181 -11.34 7.68 -13.92
C LEU A 181 -11.96 7.51 -12.53
N VAL A 182 -11.11 7.23 -11.53
CA VAL A 182 -11.54 7.00 -10.15
C VAL A 182 -11.80 8.31 -9.43
N GLU A 183 -10.92 9.29 -9.64
CA GLU A 183 -10.93 10.59 -9.00
C GLU A 183 -10.31 11.66 -9.92
N PRO A 184 -10.57 12.96 -9.70
CA PRO A 184 -9.94 14.01 -10.48
C PRO A 184 -8.41 13.92 -10.43
N ALA A 185 -7.76 14.04 -11.59
CA ALA A 185 -6.30 14.00 -11.67
C ALA A 185 -5.67 15.10 -10.80
N GLN A 186 -4.68 14.74 -9.99
CA GLN A 186 -4.02 15.63 -9.04
C GLN A 186 -2.67 16.09 -9.58
N LEU A 187 -2.37 17.39 -9.50
CA LEU A 187 -1.06 17.91 -9.89
C LEU A 187 -0.09 17.77 -8.71
N GLN A 188 1.00 17.05 -8.90
CA GLN A 188 1.98 16.76 -7.85
C GLN A 188 3.42 16.84 -8.39
N VAL A 189 4.39 16.99 -7.49
CA VAL A 189 5.80 16.76 -7.82
C VAL A 189 6.10 15.27 -7.66
N TYR A 190 6.47 14.60 -8.74
CA TYR A 190 6.85 13.20 -8.74
C TYR A 190 8.37 13.07 -8.69
N ALA A 191 8.90 12.46 -7.63
CA ALA A 191 10.33 12.28 -7.39
C ALA A 191 10.78 10.80 -7.54
N GLY A 192 9.94 9.95 -8.14
CA GLY A 192 10.11 8.49 -8.17
C GLY A 192 9.40 7.79 -7.02
N ALA A 193 9.51 6.46 -6.98
CA ALA A 193 8.90 5.59 -5.98
C ALA A 193 9.93 4.61 -5.38
N GLY A 194 9.65 4.12 -4.17
CA GLY A 194 10.49 3.15 -3.46
C GLY A 194 11.96 3.58 -3.31
N SER A 195 12.90 2.67 -3.63
CA SER A 195 14.34 2.92 -3.56
C SER A 195 14.89 3.83 -4.66
N SER A 196 14.03 4.44 -5.48
CA SER A 196 14.43 5.36 -6.56
C SER A 196 14.08 6.83 -6.27
N ILE A 197 13.51 7.13 -5.10
CA ILE A 197 13.15 8.50 -4.70
C ILE A 197 14.39 9.39 -4.72
N SER A 198 14.33 10.47 -5.50
CA SER A 198 15.41 11.45 -5.63
C SER A 198 14.89 12.80 -6.13
N ALA A 199 15.49 13.90 -5.67
CA ALA A 199 15.26 15.22 -6.27
C ALA A 199 15.78 15.30 -7.70
N VAL A 200 16.80 14.51 -8.04
CA VAL A 200 17.37 14.46 -9.38
C VAL A 200 16.37 13.78 -10.31
N GLY A 201 15.85 14.54 -11.26
CA GLY A 201 14.86 14.05 -12.22
C GLY A 201 13.42 14.14 -11.73
N ALA A 202 13.15 14.81 -10.60
CA ALA A 202 11.80 15.11 -10.15
C ALA A 202 11.04 15.95 -11.19
N ARG A 203 9.76 15.64 -11.40
CA ARG A 203 8.92 16.23 -12.45
C ARG A 203 7.59 16.67 -11.91
N LEU A 204 7.11 17.83 -12.35
CA LEU A 204 5.72 18.20 -12.18
C LEU A 204 4.86 17.25 -13.03
N SER A 205 3.93 16.53 -12.38
CA SER A 205 3.19 15.44 -13.01
C SER A 205 1.73 15.41 -12.56
N TRP A 206 0.86 14.97 -13.45
CA TRP A 206 -0.51 14.60 -13.12
C TRP A 206 -0.53 13.15 -12.64
N ILE A 207 -1.10 12.93 -11.46
CA ILE A 207 -1.39 11.62 -10.89
C ILE A 207 -2.82 11.25 -11.30
N VAL A 208 -2.94 10.22 -12.14
CA VAL A 208 -4.21 9.80 -12.74
C VAL A 208 -4.53 8.37 -12.32
N THR A 209 -5.53 8.20 -11.45
CA THR A 209 -5.98 6.88 -11.01
C THR A 209 -7.09 6.36 -11.91
N LEU A 210 -6.84 5.28 -12.66
CA LEU A 210 -7.83 4.62 -13.51
C LEU A 210 -8.17 3.23 -12.96
N TYR A 211 -9.45 2.91 -12.96
CA TYR A 211 -9.94 1.56 -12.70
C TYR A 211 -9.99 0.76 -14.02
N ASP A 212 -9.30 -0.37 -14.06
CA ASP A 212 -9.33 -1.33 -15.16
C ASP A 212 -10.39 -2.40 -14.88
N ALA A 213 -11.49 -2.44 -15.63
CA ALA A 213 -12.52 -3.46 -15.42
C ALA A 213 -12.11 -4.87 -15.94
N ALA A 214 -11.11 -4.95 -16.82
CA ALA A 214 -10.62 -6.22 -17.36
C ALA A 214 -9.68 -6.92 -16.36
N LEU A 215 -8.77 -6.15 -15.75
CA LEU A 215 -7.97 -6.54 -14.59
C LEU A 215 -8.39 -5.62 -13.42
N PRO A 216 -9.44 -5.98 -12.65
CA PRO A 216 -10.12 -5.14 -11.65
C PRO A 216 -9.17 -4.55 -10.60
N ALA A 217 -8.49 -3.46 -10.98
CA ALA A 217 -7.38 -2.84 -10.29
C ALA A 217 -7.43 -1.32 -10.48
N ARG A 218 -6.82 -0.58 -9.54
CA ARG A 218 -6.75 0.89 -9.56
C ARG A 218 -5.33 1.35 -9.93
N ASN A 219 -5.02 1.31 -11.21
CA ASN A 219 -3.68 1.69 -11.65
C ASN A 219 -3.50 3.22 -11.63
N ILE A 220 -2.36 3.67 -11.11
CA ILE A 220 -1.98 5.09 -11.07
C ILE A 220 -1.03 5.37 -12.22
N TYR A 221 -1.42 6.25 -13.13
CA TYR A 221 -0.59 6.74 -14.23
C TYR A 221 0.03 8.07 -13.83
N VAL A 222 1.35 8.15 -13.88
CA VAL A 222 2.10 9.38 -13.65
C VAL A 222 2.41 10.01 -15.00
N VAL A 223 1.81 11.17 -15.28
CA VAL A 223 1.93 11.85 -16.58
C VAL A 223 2.66 13.17 -16.42
N ASP A 224 3.80 13.35 -17.10
CA ASP A 224 4.59 14.59 -17.07
C ASP A 224 3.75 15.78 -17.56
N ALA A 225 3.62 16.79 -16.71
CA ALA A 225 2.76 17.95 -16.95
C ALA A 225 3.32 18.92 -18.00
N GLY A 226 4.59 18.77 -18.39
CA GLY A 226 5.28 19.60 -19.37
C GLY A 226 5.20 19.05 -20.80
N ASN A 227 5.18 17.73 -20.98
CA ASN A 227 5.20 17.09 -22.30
C ASN A 227 4.10 16.02 -22.54
N ASN A 228 3.24 15.76 -21.54
CA ASN A 228 2.14 14.80 -21.59
C ASN A 228 2.55 13.35 -21.90
N GLN A 229 3.77 12.96 -21.52
CA GLN A 229 4.25 11.58 -21.57
C GLN A 229 3.94 10.87 -20.25
N VAL A 230 3.55 9.61 -20.32
CA VAL A 230 3.46 8.76 -19.13
C VAL A 230 4.88 8.37 -18.74
N ILE A 231 5.30 8.79 -17.55
CA ILE A 231 6.65 8.58 -17.03
C ILE A 231 6.72 7.44 -16.02
N ASP A 232 5.57 7.06 -15.46
CA ASP A 232 5.42 5.88 -14.61
C ASP A 232 3.98 5.36 -14.67
N LEU A 233 3.82 4.08 -14.36
CA LEU A 233 2.55 3.40 -14.18
C LEU A 233 2.71 2.57 -12.91
N ILE A 234 1.92 2.84 -11.87
CA ILE A 234 1.89 2.14 -10.59
C ILE A 234 0.67 1.22 -10.56
N GLU A 235 0.92 -0.08 -10.65
CA GLU A 235 -0.11 -1.12 -10.57
C GLU A 235 -0.47 -1.39 -9.10
N THR A 236 -1.76 -1.52 -8.81
CA THR A 236 -2.27 -1.70 -7.43
C THR A 236 -3.10 -2.96 -7.25
N LEU A 237 -3.02 -3.92 -8.16
CA LEU A 237 -3.78 -5.16 -8.04
C LEU A 237 -3.11 -6.05 -6.99
N HIS A 238 -3.80 -6.25 -5.87
CA HIS A 238 -3.42 -7.23 -4.84
C HIS A 238 -3.84 -8.62 -5.32
N GLU A 239 -2.88 -9.47 -5.70
CA GLU A 239 -3.18 -10.81 -6.26
C GLU A 239 -2.76 -11.93 -5.31
N THR A 240 -3.67 -12.85 -5.00
CA THR A 240 -3.36 -14.09 -4.29
C THR A 240 -3.01 -15.28 -5.21
N GLY A 241 -3.27 -15.18 -6.52
CA GLY A 241 -3.41 -16.31 -7.43
C GLY A 241 -2.16 -16.84 -8.17
N MET A 242 -2.32 -18.01 -8.79
CA MET A 242 -1.37 -18.69 -9.68
C MET A 242 -2.00 -18.86 -11.07
N ALA A 243 -1.22 -18.66 -12.14
CA ALA A 243 -1.71 -18.56 -13.51
C ALA A 243 -2.55 -19.77 -14.03
N ASP A 244 -3.73 -19.43 -14.56
CA ASP A 244 -4.63 -20.12 -15.53
C ASP A 244 -4.61 -21.67 -15.59
N ARG A 245 -5.60 -22.31 -14.91
CA ARG A 245 -6.22 -23.61 -15.24
C ARG A 245 -7.42 -23.92 -14.34
N THR A 246 -8.44 -24.57 -14.89
CA THR A 246 -9.74 -24.88 -14.27
C THR A 246 -9.65 -25.77 -13.02
N PRO A 247 -10.41 -25.45 -11.94
CA PRO A 247 -10.43 -26.27 -10.75
C PRO A 247 -11.69 -27.09 -10.47
N ALA A 248 -11.49 -28.20 -9.77
CA ALA A 248 -12.53 -29.03 -9.16
C ALA A 248 -12.28 -29.13 -7.64
N VAL A 249 -13.34 -28.99 -6.84
CA VAL A 249 -13.28 -28.53 -5.44
C VAL A 249 -13.32 -29.68 -4.41
N LYS A 250 -12.60 -29.51 -3.29
CA LYS A 250 -12.73 -30.30 -2.05
C LYS A 250 -13.38 -29.46 -0.93
N ARG A 251 -14.03 -30.15 0.02
CA ARG A 251 -14.90 -29.59 1.08
C ARG A 251 -14.17 -29.35 2.40
N THR A 252 -14.46 -28.25 3.10
CA THR A 252 -14.31 -28.12 4.57
C THR A 252 -15.33 -27.18 5.25
N SER A 253 -15.63 -27.55 6.50
CA SER A 253 -15.94 -26.81 7.75
C SER A 253 -16.97 -25.67 7.82
N ARG A 254 -18.12 -25.94 8.47
CA ARG A 254 -19.11 -24.94 8.93
C ARG A 254 -18.62 -24.18 10.16
N VAL A 255 -18.66 -22.85 10.11
CA VAL A 255 -18.48 -21.95 11.27
C VAL A 255 -19.86 -21.52 11.79
N ALA A 256 -20.03 -21.43 13.11
CA ALA A 256 -21.30 -20.97 13.71
C ALA A 256 -21.43 -19.44 13.62
N ILE A 257 -22.54 -18.96 13.08
CA ILE A 257 -22.85 -17.53 12.92
C ILE A 257 -23.39 -16.99 14.26
N ALA A 258 -22.74 -15.95 14.79
CA ALA A 258 -23.23 -15.13 15.90
C ALA A 258 -23.41 -13.68 15.41
N PRO A 259 -24.36 -12.91 15.99
CA PRO A 259 -24.72 -11.57 15.53
C PRO A 259 -23.55 -10.59 15.62
N LEU A 260 -23.56 -9.56 14.77
CA LEU A 260 -22.62 -8.44 14.84
C LEU A 260 -22.86 -7.64 16.14
N TYR A 261 -21.78 -7.19 16.78
CA TYR A 261 -21.85 -6.55 18.09
C TYR A 261 -22.68 -5.25 18.06
N GLN A 262 -23.49 -5.03 19.10
CA GLN A 262 -24.37 -3.85 19.27
C GLN A 262 -23.66 -2.48 19.22
N THR A 263 -22.33 -2.45 19.32
CA THR A 263 -21.53 -1.21 19.35
C THR A 263 -20.89 -0.84 18.01
N SER A 264 -21.03 -1.69 16.99
CA SER A 264 -20.46 -1.46 15.65
C SER A 264 -21.57 -1.12 14.67
N SER A 265 -21.31 -0.18 13.76
CA SER A 265 -22.18 0.10 12.60
C SER A 265 -21.82 -0.71 11.35
N ALA A 266 -20.78 -1.55 11.41
CA ALA A 266 -20.38 -2.39 10.28
C ALA A 266 -21.50 -3.32 9.86
N SER A 267 -21.66 -3.47 8.54
CA SER A 267 -22.55 -4.44 7.90
C SER A 267 -21.75 -5.33 6.96
N LEU A 268 -22.17 -6.57 6.77
CA LEU A 268 -21.56 -7.52 5.86
C LEU A 268 -22.50 -7.80 4.70
N GLN A 269 -22.04 -7.53 3.48
CA GLN A 269 -22.80 -7.76 2.25
C GLN A 269 -22.05 -8.74 1.36
N THR A 270 -22.74 -9.78 0.90
CA THR A 270 -22.18 -10.74 -0.05
C THR A 270 -23.02 -10.75 -1.31
N HIS A 271 -22.35 -10.58 -2.45
CA HIS A 271 -22.95 -10.46 -3.77
C HIS A 271 -22.46 -11.58 -4.70
N ASP A 272 -23.24 -11.83 -5.75
CA ASP A 272 -22.98 -12.81 -6.78
C ASP A 272 -22.86 -12.10 -8.15
N ALA A 273 -21.69 -12.23 -8.79
CA ALA A 273 -21.43 -11.71 -10.14
C ALA A 273 -21.95 -12.62 -11.27
N LYS A 274 -22.42 -13.83 -10.95
CA LYS A 274 -23.05 -14.81 -11.85
C LYS A 274 -22.16 -15.19 -13.03
N GLY A 275 -20.85 -15.30 -12.80
CA GLY A 275 -19.84 -15.53 -13.82
C GLY A 275 -19.56 -14.32 -14.73
N GLY A 276 -20.15 -13.16 -14.42
CA GLY A 276 -19.89 -11.87 -15.04
C GLY A 276 -18.74 -11.12 -14.36
N ARG A 277 -18.40 -9.93 -14.87
CA ARG A 277 -17.34 -9.07 -14.32
C ARG A 277 -17.86 -7.74 -13.78
N THR A 278 -19.17 -7.57 -13.71
CA THR A 278 -19.80 -6.37 -13.17
C THR A 278 -19.88 -6.47 -11.66
N LEU A 279 -19.26 -5.53 -10.96
CA LEU A 279 -19.22 -5.45 -9.50
C LEU A 279 -20.21 -4.39 -8.97
N PRO A 280 -20.82 -4.58 -7.78
CA PRO A 280 -20.67 -5.75 -6.91
C PRO A 280 -21.50 -6.98 -7.37
N GLY A 281 -22.44 -6.81 -8.30
CA GLY A 281 -23.38 -7.87 -8.70
C GLY A 281 -24.63 -7.91 -7.81
N ALA A 282 -25.34 -9.03 -7.82
CA ALA A 282 -26.60 -9.17 -7.08
C ALA A 282 -26.34 -9.49 -5.61
N LEU A 283 -26.93 -8.73 -4.67
CA LEU A 283 -26.86 -9.05 -3.23
C LEU A 283 -27.55 -10.41 -2.97
N VAL A 284 -26.86 -11.31 -2.26
CA VAL A 284 -27.35 -12.66 -1.93
C VAL A 284 -27.40 -12.94 -0.43
N ARG A 285 -26.58 -12.27 0.38
CA ARG A 285 -26.64 -12.31 1.86
C ARG A 285 -26.27 -10.96 2.45
N GLU A 286 -26.97 -10.56 3.49
CA GLU A 286 -26.65 -9.39 4.31
C GLU A 286 -26.70 -9.74 5.80
N ASP A 287 -25.69 -9.30 6.55
CA ASP A 287 -25.57 -9.48 8.00
C ASP A 287 -25.94 -10.89 8.46
N ASP A 288 -26.95 -11.03 9.32
CA ASP A 288 -27.26 -12.31 9.96
C ASP A 288 -28.12 -13.24 9.08
N ASP A 289 -28.23 -12.94 7.78
CA ASP A 289 -28.90 -13.80 6.81
C ASP A 289 -28.36 -15.24 6.87
N PRO A 290 -29.23 -16.25 6.83
CA PRO A 290 -28.81 -17.64 6.81
C PRO A 290 -28.05 -17.97 5.52
N ALA A 291 -27.26 -19.05 5.57
CA ALA A 291 -26.59 -19.62 4.41
C ALA A 291 -27.59 -19.91 3.26
N VAL A 292 -27.20 -19.55 2.03
CA VAL A 292 -28.02 -19.66 0.82
C VAL A 292 -27.80 -20.97 0.06
N GLY A 293 -26.82 -21.78 0.51
CA GLY A 293 -26.50 -23.07 -0.10
C GLY A 293 -25.54 -22.98 -1.27
N ASP A 294 -25.10 -21.77 -1.64
CA ASP A 294 -23.95 -21.56 -2.49
C ASP A 294 -22.68 -21.53 -1.64
N ARG A 295 -21.75 -22.44 -1.90
CA ARG A 295 -20.53 -22.58 -1.09
C ARG A 295 -19.70 -21.31 -1.07
N ASP A 296 -19.46 -20.68 -2.21
CA ASP A 296 -18.54 -19.55 -2.26
C ASP A 296 -19.20 -18.33 -1.60
N ALA A 297 -20.50 -18.10 -1.84
CA ALA A 297 -21.24 -17.04 -1.15
C ALA A 297 -21.31 -17.29 0.37
N ASP A 298 -21.55 -18.52 0.80
CA ASP A 298 -21.63 -18.88 2.21
C ASP A 298 -20.28 -18.69 2.91
N ASN A 299 -19.19 -19.17 2.29
CA ASN A 299 -17.84 -18.99 2.81
C ASN A 299 -17.41 -17.53 2.85
N ALA A 300 -17.58 -16.77 1.75
CA ALA A 300 -17.17 -15.37 1.69
C ALA A 300 -17.85 -14.54 2.78
N HIS A 301 -19.12 -14.82 3.07
CA HIS A 301 -19.88 -14.14 4.10
C HIS A 301 -19.44 -14.56 5.52
N ASP A 302 -19.39 -15.86 5.79
CA ASP A 302 -19.10 -16.38 7.13
C ASP A 302 -17.64 -16.14 7.54
N PHE A 303 -16.70 -16.21 6.58
CA PHE A 303 -15.29 -15.91 6.83
C PHE A 303 -15.04 -14.41 6.94
N ALA A 304 -15.69 -13.54 6.14
CA ALA A 304 -15.61 -12.09 6.35
C ALA A 304 -16.07 -11.72 7.77
N ARG A 305 -17.10 -12.39 8.29
CA ARG A 305 -17.54 -12.25 9.69
C ARG A 305 -16.49 -12.70 10.69
N ALA A 306 -15.83 -13.82 10.44
CA ALA A 306 -14.76 -14.32 11.30
C ALA A 306 -13.59 -13.32 11.36
N VAL A 307 -13.20 -12.75 10.22
CA VAL A 307 -12.14 -11.75 10.12
C VAL A 307 -12.54 -10.45 10.81
N PHE A 308 -13.75 -9.93 10.57
CA PHE A 308 -14.29 -8.78 11.28
C PHE A 308 -14.21 -8.98 12.79
N ARG A 309 -14.67 -10.14 13.30
CA ARG A 309 -14.61 -10.47 14.73
C ARG A 309 -13.19 -10.56 15.24
N TYR A 310 -12.26 -11.08 14.46
CA TYR A 310 -10.86 -11.13 14.86
C TYR A 310 -10.29 -9.73 15.06
N PHE A 311 -10.47 -8.81 14.10
CA PHE A 311 -10.01 -7.42 14.23
C PHE A 311 -10.72 -6.66 15.35
N PHE A 312 -12.03 -6.83 15.47
CA PHE A 312 -12.81 -6.18 16.52
C PHE A 312 -12.39 -6.64 17.92
N ASN A 313 -12.33 -7.96 18.17
CA ASN A 313 -12.07 -8.48 19.51
C ASN A 313 -10.59 -8.44 19.90
N THR A 314 -9.68 -8.63 18.94
CA THR A 314 -8.23 -8.75 19.22
C THR A 314 -7.55 -7.40 19.17
N HIS A 315 -7.97 -6.53 18.24
CA HIS A 315 -7.29 -5.27 17.93
C HIS A 315 -8.14 -4.04 18.26
N ASN A 316 -9.35 -4.23 18.81
CA ASN A 316 -10.30 -3.15 19.07
C ASN A 316 -10.55 -2.27 17.82
N ARG A 317 -10.55 -2.91 16.64
CA ARG A 317 -10.71 -2.23 15.35
C ARG A 317 -12.10 -2.52 14.79
N ASP A 318 -12.91 -1.48 14.65
CA ASP A 318 -14.24 -1.57 14.06
C ASP A 318 -14.19 -1.57 12.52
N SER A 319 -14.28 -2.75 11.91
CA SER A 319 -14.15 -2.96 10.45
C SER A 319 -12.78 -2.57 9.87
N PHE A 320 -12.64 -2.59 8.54
CA PHE A 320 -11.36 -2.34 7.89
C PHE A 320 -10.89 -0.88 7.98
N ASP A 321 -11.76 0.08 8.26
CA ASP A 321 -11.44 1.51 8.38
C ASP A 321 -11.33 1.99 9.85
N GLY A 322 -11.70 1.13 10.81
CA GLY A 322 -11.75 1.46 12.22
C GLY A 322 -12.98 2.28 12.63
N GLN A 323 -13.95 2.47 11.72
CA GLN A 323 -15.15 3.29 11.92
C GLN A 323 -16.43 2.56 11.47
N GLY A 324 -16.39 1.24 11.36
CA GLY A 324 -17.56 0.43 11.06
C GLY A 324 -18.00 0.49 9.60
N ALA A 325 -17.07 0.58 8.65
CA ALA A 325 -17.40 0.48 7.22
C ALA A 325 -18.07 -0.86 6.85
N THR A 326 -18.98 -0.81 5.86
CA THR A 326 -19.60 -2.00 5.26
C THR A 326 -18.55 -2.85 4.54
N ILE A 327 -18.48 -4.13 4.88
CA ILE A 327 -17.62 -5.13 4.25
C ILE A 327 -18.39 -5.78 3.10
N ILE A 328 -17.94 -5.55 1.87
CA ILE A 328 -18.57 -6.08 0.66
C ILE A 328 -17.70 -7.19 0.07
N SER A 329 -18.31 -8.34 -0.18
CA SER A 329 -17.71 -9.50 -0.86
C SER A 329 -18.48 -9.80 -2.15
N THR A 330 -17.80 -10.07 -3.27
CA THR A 330 -18.44 -10.59 -4.49
C THR A 330 -17.83 -11.92 -4.89
N VAL A 331 -18.67 -12.93 -5.10
CA VAL A 331 -18.27 -14.27 -5.56
C VAL A 331 -18.68 -14.51 -7.02
N HIS A 332 -18.22 -15.63 -7.60
CA HIS A 332 -18.43 -16.01 -9.00
C HIS A 332 -18.00 -14.92 -9.98
N TYR A 333 -16.90 -14.23 -9.67
CA TYR A 333 -16.35 -13.21 -10.54
C TYR A 333 -15.65 -13.84 -11.75
N GLY A 334 -16.11 -13.46 -12.94
CA GLY A 334 -15.61 -13.98 -14.20
C GLY A 334 -15.86 -15.49 -14.37
N ARG A 335 -15.32 -16.06 -15.44
CA ARG A 335 -15.37 -17.50 -15.70
C ARG A 335 -13.96 -18.07 -15.60
N ASN A 336 -13.78 -19.11 -14.79
CA ASN A 336 -12.47 -19.71 -14.52
C ASN A 336 -11.44 -18.68 -14.02
N TYR A 337 -11.89 -17.68 -13.25
CA TYR A 337 -11.01 -16.67 -12.71
C TYR A 337 -10.25 -17.24 -11.51
N MET A 338 -8.95 -17.50 -11.67
CA MET A 338 -8.13 -18.20 -10.68
C MET A 338 -7.44 -17.23 -9.72
N ASN A 339 -8.22 -16.32 -9.13
CA ASN A 339 -7.69 -15.35 -8.19
C ASN A 339 -8.77 -14.83 -7.22
N ALA A 340 -8.33 -14.22 -6.14
CA ALA A 340 -9.08 -13.28 -5.34
C ALA A 340 -8.29 -11.97 -5.20
N PHE A 341 -8.99 -10.88 -4.93
CA PHE A 341 -8.38 -9.57 -4.79
C PHE A 341 -9.26 -8.60 -3.99
N TRP A 342 -8.63 -7.59 -3.41
CA TRP A 342 -9.24 -6.35 -2.93
C TRP A 342 -9.14 -5.27 -4.02
N ASP A 343 -10.28 -4.69 -4.44
CA ASP A 343 -10.32 -3.71 -5.55
C ASP A 343 -10.21 -2.23 -5.10
N GLY A 344 -9.94 -2.01 -3.81
CA GLY A 344 -10.01 -0.71 -3.15
C GLY A 344 -11.37 -0.36 -2.55
N LYS A 345 -12.41 -1.18 -2.77
CA LYS A 345 -13.76 -0.99 -2.22
C LYS A 345 -14.37 -2.28 -1.66
N GLN A 346 -14.08 -3.42 -2.26
CA GLN A 346 -14.66 -4.70 -1.93
C GLN A 346 -13.69 -5.85 -2.18
N MET A 347 -13.93 -6.98 -1.53
CA MET A 347 -13.25 -8.23 -1.84
C MET A 347 -13.97 -8.95 -2.98
N VAL A 348 -13.22 -9.59 -3.87
CA VAL A 348 -13.76 -10.26 -5.04
C VAL A 348 -13.08 -11.61 -5.22
N TYR A 349 -13.88 -12.64 -5.45
CA TYR A 349 -13.44 -14.02 -5.52
C TYR A 349 -13.88 -14.67 -6.83
N GLY A 350 -12.94 -15.31 -7.51
CA GLY A 350 -13.26 -16.35 -8.49
C GLY A 350 -13.82 -17.60 -7.82
N ASP A 351 -14.33 -18.52 -8.64
CA ASP A 351 -14.93 -19.78 -8.16
C ASP A 351 -13.92 -20.59 -7.33
N GLY A 352 -14.28 -20.87 -6.07
CA GLY A 352 -13.46 -21.65 -5.14
C GLY A 352 -12.32 -20.89 -4.43
N PHE A 353 -12.24 -19.56 -4.57
CA PHE A 353 -11.21 -18.75 -3.90
C PHE A 353 -11.68 -18.13 -2.57
N ALA A 354 -12.95 -18.27 -2.20
CA ALA A 354 -13.47 -17.88 -0.89
C ALA A 354 -13.10 -18.94 0.18
N VAL A 355 -11.81 -19.09 0.48
CA VAL A 355 -11.29 -19.89 1.60
C VAL A 355 -10.84 -18.96 2.73
N ARG A 356 -10.74 -19.46 3.97
CA ARG A 356 -10.74 -18.60 5.16
C ARG A 356 -9.54 -17.64 5.22
N ASP A 357 -8.34 -18.18 5.05
CA ASP A 357 -7.11 -17.42 5.07
C ASP A 357 -7.00 -16.45 3.88
N VAL A 358 -7.50 -16.82 2.69
CA VAL A 358 -7.60 -15.93 1.52
C VAL A 358 -8.59 -14.80 1.80
N VAL A 359 -9.77 -15.08 2.36
CA VAL A 359 -10.73 -14.02 2.75
C VAL A 359 -10.10 -13.07 3.78
N ALA A 360 -9.36 -13.61 4.74
CA ALA A 360 -8.62 -12.82 5.72
C ALA A 360 -7.50 -11.99 5.09
N HIS A 361 -6.77 -12.55 4.12
CA HIS A 361 -5.74 -11.88 3.34
C HIS A 361 -6.34 -10.69 2.57
N GLU A 362 -7.41 -10.91 1.80
CA GLU A 362 -8.06 -9.83 1.03
C GLU A 362 -8.62 -8.72 1.91
N LEU A 363 -9.26 -9.06 3.04
CA LEU A 363 -9.76 -8.03 3.96
C LEU A 363 -8.61 -7.29 4.66
N THR A 364 -7.45 -7.92 4.83
CA THR A 364 -6.28 -7.27 5.41
C THR A 364 -5.65 -6.26 4.45
N HIS A 365 -5.75 -6.46 3.13
CA HIS A 365 -5.40 -5.37 2.19
C HIS A 365 -6.25 -4.13 2.43
N ALA A 366 -7.56 -4.28 2.68
CA ALA A 366 -8.43 -3.16 3.02
C ALA A 366 -7.98 -2.46 4.32
N VAL A 367 -7.58 -3.22 5.34
CA VAL A 367 -7.00 -2.68 6.59
C VAL A 367 -5.72 -1.90 6.29
N THR A 368 -4.82 -2.46 5.46
CA THR A 368 -3.57 -1.80 5.06
C THR A 368 -3.84 -0.49 4.33
N THR A 369 -4.76 -0.46 3.36
CA THR A 369 -5.17 0.78 2.64
C THR A 369 -5.68 1.85 3.60
N HIS A 370 -6.38 1.49 4.68
CA HIS A 370 -6.94 2.46 5.64
C HIS A 370 -6.03 2.75 6.83
N THR A 371 -4.78 2.26 6.83
CA THR A 371 -3.82 2.47 7.91
C THR A 371 -2.47 2.96 7.40
N ALA A 372 -1.60 2.04 6.98
CA ALA A 372 -0.24 2.31 6.52
C ALA A 372 -0.21 2.78 5.06
N ASP A 373 -1.24 2.44 4.28
CA ASP A 373 -1.39 2.76 2.85
C ASP A 373 -0.14 2.42 2.03
N LEU A 374 0.35 1.20 2.23
CA LEU A 374 1.58 0.72 1.60
C LEU A 374 1.39 0.60 0.09
N GLU A 375 2.09 1.46 -0.67
CA GLU A 375 2.15 1.39 -2.12
C GLU A 375 2.51 -0.03 -2.56
N TYR A 376 1.75 -0.59 -3.50
CA TYR A 376 1.85 -1.99 -3.89
C TYR A 376 3.01 -2.26 -4.86
N ARG A 377 4.22 -1.82 -4.49
CA ARG A 377 5.45 -1.95 -5.27
C ARG A 377 6.66 -2.18 -4.39
N TRP A 378 7.65 -2.87 -4.94
CA TRP A 378 8.95 -3.05 -4.28
C TRP A 378 8.80 -3.62 -2.86
N GLN A 379 9.50 -3.03 -1.89
CA GLN A 379 9.46 -3.46 -0.49
C GLN A 379 8.15 -3.10 0.21
N SER A 380 7.49 -2.00 -0.14
CA SER A 380 6.18 -1.65 0.44
C SER A 380 5.10 -2.62 -0.02
N GLY A 381 5.13 -3.07 -1.28
CA GLY A 381 4.26 -4.13 -1.79
C GLY A 381 4.53 -5.47 -1.11
N ALA A 382 5.80 -5.84 -0.93
CA ALA A 382 6.16 -7.05 -0.20
C ALA A 382 5.71 -7.03 1.27
N LEU A 383 5.78 -5.87 1.93
CA LEU A 383 5.22 -5.68 3.27
C LEU A 383 3.69 -5.78 3.26
N ASN A 384 3.03 -5.18 2.27
CA ASN A 384 1.58 -5.24 2.09
C ASN A 384 1.10 -6.71 2.01
N GLU A 385 1.71 -7.50 1.13
CA GLU A 385 1.49 -8.95 1.03
C GLU A 385 1.79 -9.70 2.33
N SER A 386 2.94 -9.42 2.95
CA SER A 386 3.34 -10.09 4.19
C SER A 386 2.39 -9.81 5.34
N PHE A 387 1.85 -8.59 5.47
CA PHE A 387 0.84 -8.28 6.46
C PHE A 387 -0.44 -9.07 6.20
N SER A 388 -0.90 -9.13 4.95
CA SER A 388 -2.07 -9.91 4.56
C SER A 388 -1.92 -11.40 4.86
N ASP A 389 -0.75 -11.99 4.62
CA ASP A 389 -0.45 -13.37 5.02
C ASP A 389 -0.42 -13.57 6.53
N ILE A 390 0.26 -12.69 7.29
CA ILE A 390 0.33 -12.77 8.76
C ILE A 390 -1.07 -12.76 9.37
N PHE A 391 -1.93 -11.85 8.92
CA PHE A 391 -3.29 -11.78 9.45
C PHE A 391 -4.18 -12.89 8.91
N GLY A 392 -3.91 -13.38 7.69
CA GLY A 392 -4.49 -14.60 7.13
C GLY A 392 -4.35 -15.79 8.07
N VAL A 393 -3.10 -16.18 8.38
CA VAL A 393 -2.81 -17.30 9.29
C VAL A 393 -3.20 -17.03 10.75
N MET A 394 -3.32 -15.77 11.15
CA MET A 394 -3.82 -15.44 12.49
C MET A 394 -5.33 -15.60 12.63
N VAL A 395 -6.09 -15.46 11.54
CA VAL A 395 -7.50 -15.81 11.49
C VAL A 395 -7.68 -17.32 11.28
N ASP A 396 -6.84 -17.93 10.44
CA ASP A 396 -6.81 -19.36 10.20
C ASP A 396 -5.60 -20.05 10.82
N ARG A 397 -5.68 -20.29 12.14
CA ARG A 397 -4.53 -20.73 12.96
C ARG A 397 -4.21 -22.22 12.88
N ASP A 398 -4.75 -22.93 11.89
CA ASP A 398 -4.60 -24.37 11.78
C ASP A 398 -3.16 -24.74 11.37
N ASP A 399 -2.49 -23.89 10.58
CA ASP A 399 -1.08 -24.02 10.22
C ASP A 399 -0.43 -22.67 9.79
N TRP A 400 0.73 -22.74 9.11
CA TRP A 400 1.50 -21.58 8.60
C TRP A 400 1.51 -21.53 7.06
N LEU A 401 0.63 -22.30 6.41
CA LEU A 401 0.44 -22.28 4.98
C LEU A 401 -0.54 -21.16 4.61
N VAL A 402 -0.49 -20.77 3.34
CA VAL A 402 -1.45 -19.82 2.78
C VAL A 402 -2.04 -20.43 1.51
N GLY A 403 -3.36 -20.56 1.47
CA GLY A 403 -4.19 -21.06 0.38
C GLY A 403 -4.25 -22.58 0.30
N GLU A 404 -3.90 -23.32 1.35
CA GLU A 404 -3.90 -24.78 1.39
C GLU A 404 -5.30 -25.40 1.24
N ASP A 405 -6.34 -24.66 1.62
CA ASP A 405 -7.74 -25.06 1.43
C ASP A 405 -8.25 -24.85 -0.01
N LEU A 406 -7.45 -24.23 -0.89
CA LEU A 406 -7.78 -24.14 -2.31
C LEU A 406 -7.73 -25.51 -2.99
N SER A 407 -8.45 -25.63 -4.09
CA SER A 407 -8.40 -26.86 -4.88
C SER A 407 -6.98 -27.17 -5.38
N SER A 408 -6.62 -28.46 -5.44
CA SER A 408 -5.30 -28.89 -5.95
C SER A 408 -5.01 -28.38 -7.37
N SER A 409 -6.07 -28.19 -8.16
CA SER A 409 -6.03 -27.57 -9.49
C SER A 409 -5.67 -26.09 -9.46
N ALA A 410 -6.24 -25.30 -8.54
CA ALA A 410 -5.88 -23.90 -8.35
C ALA A 410 -4.44 -23.75 -7.87
N LEU A 411 -3.96 -24.70 -7.06
CA LEU A 411 -2.59 -24.74 -6.56
C LEU A 411 -1.56 -25.25 -7.58
N GLY A 412 -2.01 -25.73 -8.75
CA GLY A 412 -1.12 -26.33 -9.75
C GLY A 412 -0.43 -27.60 -9.24
N GLY A 413 -1.08 -28.35 -8.34
CA GLY A 413 -0.54 -29.55 -7.71
C GLY A 413 0.34 -29.32 -6.47
N ARG A 414 0.49 -28.08 -6.02
CA ARG A 414 1.13 -27.78 -4.72
C ARG A 414 0.16 -27.99 -3.55
N GLU A 415 0.73 -28.05 -2.35
CA GLU A 415 -0.03 -28.14 -1.09
C GLU A 415 -0.62 -26.80 -0.66
N ALA A 416 0.04 -25.69 -1.00
CA ALA A 416 -0.40 -24.33 -0.69
C ALA A 416 0.24 -23.34 -1.69
N ILE A 417 -0.13 -22.06 -1.59
CA ILE A 417 0.48 -20.97 -2.37
C ILE A 417 1.81 -20.56 -1.73
N ARG A 418 1.81 -20.37 -0.41
CA ARG A 418 2.97 -19.91 0.39
C ARG A 418 3.12 -20.74 1.67
N ASP A 419 4.31 -20.72 2.24
CA ASP A 419 4.65 -21.37 3.51
C ASP A 419 5.41 -20.34 4.35
N MET A 420 4.75 -19.76 5.35
CA MET A 420 5.34 -18.71 6.18
C MET A 420 6.45 -19.24 7.10
N ALA A 421 6.41 -20.53 7.46
CA ALA A 421 7.44 -21.17 8.26
C ALA A 421 8.69 -21.51 7.43
N ASN A 422 8.52 -21.76 6.13
CA ASN A 422 9.60 -22.04 5.20
C ASN A 422 9.33 -21.44 3.80
N PRO A 423 9.54 -20.12 3.60
CA PRO A 423 9.21 -19.44 2.33
C PRO A 423 9.92 -20.04 1.10
N ALA A 424 11.14 -20.56 1.31
CA ALA A 424 11.93 -21.20 0.25
C ALA A 424 11.25 -22.45 -0.33
N ARG A 425 10.35 -23.11 0.41
CA ARG A 425 9.61 -24.30 -0.04
C ARG A 425 8.84 -24.07 -1.33
N PHE A 426 8.30 -22.87 -1.52
CA PHE A 426 7.56 -22.49 -2.72
C PHE A 426 8.24 -21.38 -3.53
N GLY A 427 9.56 -21.23 -3.37
CA GLY A 427 10.39 -20.35 -4.20
C GLY A 427 10.41 -18.88 -3.78
N GLN A 428 9.97 -18.56 -2.56
CA GLN A 428 10.08 -17.21 -2.00
C GLN A 428 11.41 -17.04 -1.24
N PRO A 429 12.01 -15.83 -1.25
CA PRO A 429 13.23 -15.56 -0.48
C PRO A 429 12.97 -15.68 1.02
N ALA A 430 13.97 -16.18 1.76
CA ALA A 430 13.93 -16.32 3.22
C ALA A 430 15.00 -15.48 3.96
N HIS A 431 15.82 -14.71 3.22
CA HIS A 431 16.84 -13.79 3.73
C HIS A 431 17.20 -12.75 2.66
#